data_AF-E0VHT1-F1
#
_entry.id   AF-E0VHT1-F1
#
_cell.length_a   1.000
_cell.length_b   1.000
_cell.length_c   1.000
_cell.angle_alpha   90.00
_cell.angle_beta   90.00
_cell.angle_gamma   90.00
#
_symmetry.space_group_name_H-M   'P 1'
#
loop_
_entity.id
_entity.type
_entity.pdbx_description
1 polymer ?
#
loop_
_entity_poly.entity_id
_entity_poly.type
_entity_poly.pdbx_seq_one_letter_code
_entity_poly.pdbx_strand_id
1 'polypeptide(L)'
;MYIVNGRKSFMKRVEITIIMGYPPLGIYSIDPLSIIELDIDQGSGPISIKLKFKDLKIVGFKDAKLSDIKYDIKNYKYSATAKVPKVVLKGNYGINGKVLILPITGNGTCALNLDNVVAKINIIGKEFKKDGKIFMRADQFDFKFDTTKLSMKFDNLFNGDKQLGDNMNVFLNENWNEILAELKPSIQDVFGAAFAEISNRIFTKVPYSDIFPE
;
A
#
# COMPACT_ATOMS: atom_id res chain seq x y z
N MET A 1 -5.86 34.52 6.61
CA MET A 1 -5.57 33.46 7.60
C MET A 1 -6.71 32.46 7.82
N TYR A 2 -7.95 32.70 7.36
CA TYR A 2 -9.10 31.80 7.58
C TYR A 2 -9.24 30.62 6.57
N ILE A 3 -8.71 30.78 5.35
CA ILE A 3 -8.84 29.79 4.25
C ILE A 3 -8.08 28.48 4.54
N VAL A 4 -6.93 28.57 5.22
CA VAL A 4 -6.05 27.42 5.52
C VAL A 4 -6.73 26.41 6.48
N ASN A 5 -7.62 26.89 7.36
CA ASN A 5 -8.34 26.04 8.32
C ASN A 5 -9.48 25.23 7.66
N GLY A 6 -10.15 25.79 6.65
CA GLY A 6 -11.22 25.11 5.92
C GLY A 6 -10.70 23.89 5.15
N ARG A 7 -9.61 24.06 4.39
CA ARG A 7 -8.97 22.99 3.60
C ARG A 7 -8.43 21.85 4.45
N LYS A 8 -7.78 22.16 5.58
CA LYS A 8 -7.34 21.13 6.54
C LYS A 8 -8.51 20.31 7.09
N SER A 9 -9.65 20.95 7.38
CA SER A 9 -10.83 20.25 7.88
C SER A 9 -11.46 19.31 6.84
N PHE A 10 -11.47 19.71 5.57
CA PHE A 10 -12.00 18.88 4.48
C PHE A 10 -11.08 17.68 4.19
N MET A 11 -9.77 17.90 4.09
CA MET A 11 -8.83 16.81 3.86
C MET A 11 -8.83 15.78 4.99
N LYS A 12 -9.01 16.23 6.24
CA LYS A 12 -9.21 15.33 7.37
C LYS A 12 -10.51 14.51 7.24
N ARG A 13 -11.57 15.09 6.67
CA ARG A 13 -12.81 14.34 6.35
C ARG A 13 -12.57 13.33 5.23
N VAL A 14 -11.82 13.67 4.18
CA VAL A 14 -11.45 12.74 3.09
C VAL A 14 -10.60 11.59 3.61
N GLU A 15 -9.62 11.87 4.48
CA GLU A 15 -8.80 10.86 5.15
C GLU A 15 -9.67 9.85 5.93
N ILE A 16 -10.58 10.35 6.78
CA ILE A 16 -11.54 9.50 7.51
C ILE A 16 -12.44 8.71 6.55
N THR A 17 -12.89 9.33 5.47
CA THR A 17 -13.77 8.72 4.45
C THR A 17 -13.06 7.57 3.72
N ILE A 18 -11.78 7.71 3.40
CA ILE A 18 -10.99 6.63 2.77
C ILE A 18 -10.75 5.51 3.78
N ILE A 19 -10.34 5.84 5.01
CA ILE A 19 -10.03 4.86 6.06
C ILE A 19 -11.26 4.03 6.42
N MET A 20 -12.40 4.65 6.71
CA MET A 20 -13.63 3.97 7.12
C MET A 20 -14.43 3.40 5.94
N GLY A 21 -14.13 3.87 4.72
CA GLY A 21 -14.94 3.63 3.54
C GLY A 21 -16.12 4.60 3.43
N TYR A 22 -16.64 4.73 2.21
CA TYR A 22 -17.84 5.48 1.88
C TYR A 22 -18.60 4.78 0.74
N PRO A 23 -19.47 3.82 1.08
CA PRO A 23 -20.19 2.98 0.12
C PRO A 23 -20.95 3.73 -0.96
N PRO A 24 -21.56 4.91 -0.73
CA PRO A 24 -22.22 5.67 -1.79
C PRO A 24 -21.29 6.07 -2.96
N LEU A 25 -19.98 6.18 -2.72
CA LEU A 25 -18.98 6.39 -3.77
C LEU A 25 -18.28 5.09 -4.20
N GLY A 26 -18.69 3.94 -3.68
CA GLY A 26 -18.06 2.65 -3.93
C GLY A 26 -16.69 2.52 -3.26
N ILE A 27 -16.42 3.31 -2.22
CA ILE A 27 -15.17 3.25 -1.45
C ILE A 27 -15.42 2.29 -0.29
N TYR A 28 -14.70 1.17 -0.28
CA TYR A 28 -14.72 0.25 0.85
C TYR A 28 -13.64 0.64 1.85
N SER A 29 -13.78 0.20 3.11
CA SER A 29 -12.74 0.43 4.13
C SER A 29 -11.39 -0.08 3.64
N ILE A 30 -10.33 0.70 3.89
CA ILE A 30 -8.95 0.26 3.67
C ILE A 30 -8.32 -0.30 4.96
N ASP A 31 -9.09 -0.43 6.04
CA ASP A 31 -8.66 -1.10 7.27
C ASP A 31 -9.78 -2.02 7.81
N PRO A 32 -9.76 -3.33 7.50
CA PRO A 32 -8.73 -4.02 6.72
C PRO A 32 -8.84 -3.75 5.21
N LEU A 33 -7.71 -3.47 4.55
CA LEU A 33 -7.61 -3.57 3.09
C LEU A 33 -7.48 -5.06 2.72
N SER A 34 -8.38 -5.53 1.86
CA SER A 34 -8.39 -6.91 1.40
C SER A 34 -7.87 -7.00 -0.03
N ILE A 35 -6.86 -7.84 -0.25
CA ILE A 35 -6.30 -8.15 -1.56
C ILE A 35 -6.57 -9.62 -1.85
N ILE A 36 -7.39 -9.88 -2.86
CA ILE A 36 -7.81 -11.24 -3.24
C ILE A 36 -6.61 -12.05 -3.70
N GLU A 37 -5.78 -11.46 -4.56
CA GLU A 37 -4.61 -12.10 -5.14
C GLU A 37 -3.52 -11.06 -5.40
N LEU A 38 -2.27 -11.42 -5.08
CA LEU A 38 -1.08 -10.61 -5.36
C LEU A 38 0.06 -11.55 -5.74
N ASP A 39 0.57 -11.37 -6.96
CA ASP A 39 1.70 -12.13 -7.49
C ASP A 39 2.95 -11.24 -7.55
N ILE A 40 4.06 -11.76 -7.04
CA ILE A 40 5.40 -11.19 -7.13
C ILE A 40 6.26 -12.23 -7.82
N ASP A 41 6.69 -11.93 -9.05
CA ASP A 41 7.62 -12.75 -9.82
C ASP A 41 8.93 -11.97 -9.97
N GLN A 42 9.90 -12.31 -9.13
CA GLN A 42 11.26 -11.77 -9.20
C GLN A 42 12.15 -12.85 -9.80
N GLY A 43 12.58 -12.67 -11.05
CA GLY A 43 13.33 -13.69 -11.80
C GLY A 43 14.85 -13.51 -11.77
N SER A 44 15.35 -12.36 -11.31
CA SER A 44 16.76 -11.96 -11.44
C SER A 44 17.32 -11.40 -10.14
N GLY A 45 18.65 -11.41 -10.02
CA GLY A 45 19.34 -10.85 -8.86
C GLY A 45 19.51 -11.87 -7.73
N PRO A 46 19.87 -11.40 -6.53
CA PRO A 46 20.12 -12.28 -5.39
C PRO A 46 18.82 -12.95 -4.88
N ILE A 47 17.65 -12.44 -5.24
CA ILE A 47 16.36 -13.07 -4.92
C ILE A 47 15.69 -13.47 -6.22
N SER A 48 15.38 -14.76 -6.34
CA SER A 48 14.64 -15.29 -7.49
C SER A 48 13.47 -16.11 -6.96
N ILE A 49 12.29 -15.50 -6.85
CA ILE A 49 11.11 -16.11 -6.25
C ILE A 49 9.86 -15.88 -7.10
N LYS A 50 8.97 -16.87 -7.04
CA LYS A 50 7.55 -16.72 -7.35
C LYS A 50 6.80 -16.77 -6.05
N LEU A 51 6.25 -15.63 -5.63
CA LEU A 51 5.50 -15.46 -4.40
C LEU A 51 4.09 -15.01 -4.75
N LYS A 52 3.12 -15.80 -4.31
CA LYS A 52 1.69 -15.56 -4.52
C LYS A 52 1.01 -15.43 -3.18
N PHE A 53 0.35 -14.31 -2.95
CA PHE A 53 -0.55 -14.13 -1.82
C PHE A 53 -2.00 -14.30 -2.25
N LYS A 54 -2.81 -14.86 -1.36
CA LYS A 54 -4.26 -14.96 -1.50
C LYS A 54 -4.95 -14.55 -0.21
N ASP A 55 -6.11 -13.90 -0.36
CA ASP A 55 -6.93 -13.45 0.78
C ASP A 55 -6.13 -12.62 1.80
N LEU A 56 -5.23 -11.77 1.29
CA LEU A 56 -4.34 -10.97 2.11
C LEU A 56 -5.13 -9.82 2.75
N LYS A 57 -5.15 -9.79 4.08
CA LYS A 57 -5.75 -8.71 4.88
C LYS A 57 -4.65 -7.85 5.46
N ILE A 58 -4.79 -6.55 5.26
CA ILE A 58 -3.83 -5.54 5.69
C ILE A 58 -4.53 -4.60 6.65
N VAL A 59 -3.98 -4.44 7.86
CA VAL A 59 -4.53 -3.59 8.90
C VAL A 59 -3.49 -2.61 9.43
N GLY A 60 -3.96 -1.51 10.03
CA GLY A 60 -3.13 -0.47 10.64
C GLY A 60 -3.23 0.89 9.94
N PHE A 61 -3.81 0.96 8.74
CA PHE A 61 -3.99 2.21 8.01
C PHE A 61 -4.90 3.21 8.74
N LYS A 62 -5.78 2.74 9.64
CA LYS A 62 -6.58 3.62 10.50
C LYS A 62 -5.75 4.50 11.45
N ASP A 63 -4.54 4.05 11.77
CA ASP A 63 -3.61 4.76 12.67
C ASP A 63 -2.64 5.66 11.88
N ALA A 64 -2.85 5.80 10.57
CA ALA A 64 -2.06 6.68 9.73
C ALA A 64 -2.17 8.15 10.18
N LYS A 65 -1.05 8.86 10.13
CA LYS A 65 -0.98 10.31 10.33
C LYS A 65 -0.42 10.95 9.07
N LEU A 66 -1.23 11.78 8.42
CA LEU A 66 -0.79 12.53 7.24
C LEU A 66 0.01 13.78 7.62
N SER A 67 1.09 14.04 6.88
CA SER A 67 1.92 15.24 6.95
C SER A 67 2.39 15.67 5.55
N ASP A 68 3.07 16.81 5.48
CA ASP A 68 3.72 17.31 4.25
C ASP A 68 2.81 17.38 3.03
N ILE A 69 1.53 17.66 3.29
CA ILE A 69 0.50 17.66 2.28
C ILE A 69 0.66 18.91 1.39
N LYS A 70 0.85 18.69 0.08
CA LYS A 70 1.05 19.75 -0.92
C LYS A 70 0.05 19.59 -2.07
N TYR A 71 -0.39 20.75 -2.57
CA TYR A 71 -1.39 20.87 -3.60
C TYR A 71 -0.94 21.89 -4.64
N ASP A 72 -0.78 21.44 -5.88
CA ASP A 72 -0.71 22.31 -7.04
C ASP A 72 -2.03 22.20 -7.80
N ILE A 73 -2.97 23.05 -7.40
CA ILE A 73 -4.35 23.03 -7.90
C ILE A 73 -4.39 23.29 -9.41
N LYS A 74 -3.49 24.15 -9.92
CA LYS A 74 -3.45 24.53 -11.34
C LYS A 74 -2.93 23.39 -12.22
N ASN A 75 -1.98 22.62 -11.71
CA ASN A 75 -1.36 21.52 -12.45
C ASN A 75 -1.87 20.13 -12.05
N TYR A 76 -2.92 20.06 -11.22
CA TYR A 76 -3.51 18.80 -10.74
C TYR A 76 -2.49 17.86 -10.08
N LYS A 77 -1.54 18.42 -9.30
CA LYS A 77 -0.52 17.64 -8.59
C LYS A 77 -0.75 17.63 -7.09
N TYR A 78 -0.56 16.46 -6.51
CA TYR A 78 -0.79 16.19 -5.09
C TYR A 78 0.39 15.43 -4.53
N SER A 79 0.81 15.79 -3.33
CA SER A 79 1.68 14.92 -2.57
C SER A 79 1.36 14.94 -1.09
N ALA A 80 1.62 13.82 -0.44
CA ALA A 80 1.46 13.67 1.00
C ALA A 80 2.44 12.62 1.53
N THR A 81 2.79 12.77 2.80
CA THR A 81 3.48 11.74 3.57
C THR A 81 2.48 11.13 4.55
N ALA A 82 2.40 9.81 4.63
CA ALA A 82 1.66 9.09 5.66
C ALA A 82 2.63 8.37 6.58
N LYS A 83 2.45 8.53 7.90
CA LYS A 83 3.19 7.77 8.91
C LYS A 83 2.24 6.78 9.58
N VAL A 84 2.55 5.50 9.51
CA VAL A 84 1.75 4.44 10.11
C VAL A 84 2.58 3.72 11.16
N PRO A 85 2.20 3.74 12.45
CA PRO A 85 3.01 3.13 13.52
C PRO A 85 3.27 1.64 13.30
N LYS A 86 2.25 0.92 12.81
CA LYS A 86 2.35 -0.52 12.54
C LYS A 86 1.41 -0.91 11.42
N VAL A 87 1.91 -1.69 10.47
CA VAL A 87 1.10 -2.34 9.43
C VAL A 87 1.25 -3.85 9.59
N VAL A 88 0.13 -4.55 9.62
CA VAL A 88 0.11 -6.02 9.74
C VAL A 88 -0.59 -6.61 8.53
N LEU A 89 0.07 -7.56 7.88
CA LEU A 89 -0.47 -8.31 6.76
C LEU A 89 -0.63 -9.77 7.18
N LYS A 90 -1.80 -10.35 6.93
CA LYS A 90 -2.08 -11.78 7.17
C LYS A 90 -2.86 -12.35 6.01
N GLY A 91 -2.50 -13.56 5.58
CA GLY A 91 -3.17 -14.20 4.46
C GLY A 91 -2.58 -15.56 4.14
N ASN A 92 -3.02 -16.10 3.03
CA ASN A 92 -2.45 -17.31 2.46
C ASN A 92 -1.31 -16.95 1.52
N TYR A 93 -0.31 -17.82 1.43
CA TYR A 93 0.80 -17.66 0.50
C TYR A 93 1.15 -18.98 -0.18
N GLY A 94 1.74 -18.87 -1.37
CA GLY A 94 2.54 -19.90 -2.00
C GLY A 94 3.86 -19.28 -2.46
N ILE A 95 4.97 -19.91 -2.13
CA ILE A 95 6.31 -19.45 -2.53
C ILE A 95 7.11 -20.59 -3.13
N ASN A 96 7.87 -20.27 -4.17
CA ASN A 96 8.88 -21.16 -4.72
C ASN A 96 10.03 -20.36 -5.30
N GLY A 97 11.27 -20.78 -5.01
CA GLY A 97 12.46 -20.18 -5.60
C GLY A 97 13.62 -20.17 -4.62
N LYS A 98 14.32 -19.04 -4.59
CA LYS A 98 15.56 -18.85 -3.85
C LYS A 98 15.65 -17.43 -3.30
N VAL A 99 15.99 -17.30 -2.03
CA VAL A 99 16.27 -16.02 -1.37
C VAL A 99 17.76 -16.00 -1.04
N LEU A 100 18.51 -15.08 -1.65
CA LEU A 100 19.97 -15.03 -1.60
C LEU A 100 20.58 -16.37 -2.09
N ILE A 101 21.18 -17.12 -1.17
CA ILE A 101 21.78 -18.43 -1.44
C ILE A 101 20.86 -19.61 -1.10
N LEU A 102 19.75 -19.39 -0.39
CA LEU A 102 18.94 -20.46 0.17
C LEU A 102 17.68 -20.74 -0.66
N PRO A 103 17.40 -22.00 -1.00
CA PRO A 103 16.14 -22.37 -1.64
C PRO A 103 14.97 -22.18 -0.65
N ILE A 104 13.82 -21.77 -1.17
CA ILE A 104 12.59 -21.62 -0.40
C ILE A 104 11.42 -22.21 -1.17
N THR A 105 10.60 -22.99 -0.47
CA THR A 105 9.34 -23.50 -1.01
C THR A 105 8.35 -23.68 0.13
N GLY A 106 7.08 -23.42 -0.12
CA GLY A 106 6.03 -23.58 0.89
C GLY A 106 4.70 -23.03 0.43
N ASN A 107 3.64 -23.56 1.01
CA ASN A 107 2.28 -23.08 0.81
C ASN A 107 1.57 -23.14 2.16
N GLY A 108 1.01 -22.02 2.62
CA GLY A 108 0.41 -21.97 3.95
C GLY A 108 -0.07 -20.58 4.31
N THR A 109 -0.03 -20.24 5.59
CA THR A 109 -0.36 -18.91 6.10
C THR A 109 0.88 -18.08 6.34
N CYS A 110 0.77 -16.78 6.14
CA CYS A 110 1.82 -15.83 6.45
C CYS A 110 1.33 -14.71 7.37
N ALA A 111 2.25 -14.16 8.15
CA ALA A 111 2.08 -12.93 8.90
C ALA A 111 3.30 -12.02 8.71
N LEU A 112 3.08 -10.81 8.21
CA LEU A 112 4.11 -9.80 8.02
C LEU A 112 3.78 -8.59 8.90
N ASN A 113 4.79 -8.02 9.56
CA ASN A 113 4.64 -6.82 10.39
C ASN A 113 5.67 -5.79 9.96
N LEU A 114 5.21 -4.59 9.61
CA LEU A 114 6.07 -3.45 9.33
C LEU A 114 5.90 -2.41 10.43
N ASP A 115 7.01 -1.96 11.02
CA ASP A 115 7.00 -0.98 12.11
C ASP A 115 7.47 0.40 11.64
N ASN A 116 6.75 1.44 12.06
CA ASN A 116 6.99 2.85 11.71
C ASN A 116 7.09 3.08 10.20
N VAL A 117 6.06 2.66 9.46
CA VAL A 117 6.01 2.85 8.01
C VAL A 117 5.88 4.33 7.69
N VAL A 118 6.71 4.80 6.76
CA VAL A 118 6.62 6.13 6.16
C VAL A 118 6.31 5.95 4.68
N ALA A 119 5.09 6.27 4.28
CA ALA A 119 4.67 6.24 2.88
C ALA A 119 4.68 7.66 2.29
N LYS A 120 5.19 7.79 1.06
CA LYS A 120 5.14 9.00 0.24
C LYS A 120 4.23 8.72 -0.94
N ILE A 121 3.25 9.59 -1.11
CA ILE A 121 2.24 9.50 -2.16
C ILE A 121 2.44 10.72 -3.05
N ASN A 122 2.56 10.52 -4.35
CA ASN A 122 2.48 11.58 -5.35
C ASN A 122 1.43 11.23 -6.40
N ILE A 123 0.54 12.16 -6.69
CA ILE A 123 -0.51 11.99 -7.69
C ILE A 123 -0.38 13.10 -8.72
N ILE A 124 -0.41 12.72 -9.99
CA ILE A 124 -0.56 13.66 -11.11
C ILE A 124 -1.86 13.32 -11.80
N GLY A 125 -2.76 14.30 -11.84
CA GLY A 125 -4.06 14.14 -12.46
C GLY A 125 -4.22 14.90 -13.77
N LYS A 126 -5.35 14.63 -14.42
CA LYS A 126 -5.89 15.43 -15.51
C LYS A 126 -7.33 15.80 -15.20
N GLU A 127 -7.70 17.03 -15.55
CA GLU A 127 -9.09 17.43 -15.51
C GLU A 127 -9.92 16.74 -16.58
N PHE A 128 -11.20 16.56 -16.28
CA PHE A 128 -12.22 16.33 -17.30
C PHE A 128 -13.51 17.02 -16.89
N LYS A 129 -14.33 17.39 -17.88
CA LYS A 129 -15.63 18.03 -17.65
C LYS A 129 -16.73 16.99 -17.73
N LYS A 130 -17.66 17.05 -16.78
CA LYS A 130 -18.88 16.25 -16.74
C LYS A 130 -19.99 17.08 -16.12
N ASP A 131 -21.16 17.12 -16.75
CA ASP A 131 -22.35 17.85 -16.25
C ASP A 131 -22.06 19.32 -15.88
N GLY A 132 -21.23 20.01 -16.69
CA GLY A 132 -20.84 21.41 -16.46
C GLY A 132 -19.86 21.62 -15.30
N LYS A 133 -19.42 20.57 -14.61
CA LYS A 133 -18.44 20.61 -13.51
C LYS A 133 -17.10 20.04 -13.94
N ILE A 134 -16.04 20.51 -13.29
CA ILE A 134 -14.67 19.99 -13.45
C ILE A 134 -14.46 18.87 -12.44
N PHE A 135 -13.93 17.74 -12.91
CA PHE A 135 -13.50 16.60 -12.13
C PHE A 135 -12.03 16.32 -12.41
N MET A 136 -11.43 15.43 -11.63
CA MET A 136 -10.05 14.99 -11.83
C MET A 136 -10.02 13.47 -12.01
N ARG A 137 -9.07 13.00 -12.81
CA ARG A 137 -8.62 11.61 -12.80
C ARG A 137 -7.15 11.58 -12.45
N ALA A 138 -6.74 10.72 -11.53
CA ALA A 138 -5.34 10.39 -11.29
C ALA A 138 -4.81 9.58 -12.49
N ASP A 139 -3.92 10.19 -13.27
CA ASP A 139 -3.26 9.57 -14.41
C ASP A 139 -1.93 8.91 -14.01
N GLN A 140 -1.25 9.46 -12.99
CA GLN A 140 -0.09 8.85 -12.37
C GLN A 140 -0.24 8.84 -10.85
N PHE A 141 0.15 7.71 -10.24
CA PHE A 141 0.15 7.52 -8.79
C PHE A 141 1.48 6.86 -8.39
N ASP A 142 2.40 7.64 -7.86
CA ASP A 142 3.66 7.14 -7.33
C ASP A 142 3.50 6.88 -5.83
N PHE A 143 3.65 5.61 -5.45
CA PHE A 143 3.65 5.16 -4.08
C PHE A 143 5.04 4.68 -3.71
N LYS A 144 5.62 5.29 -2.68
CA LYS A 144 6.87 4.86 -2.07
C LYS A 144 6.65 4.64 -0.60
N PHE A 145 7.37 3.70 -0.01
CA PHE A 145 7.34 3.52 1.44
C PHE A 145 8.72 3.18 1.98
N ASP A 146 8.92 3.40 3.26
CA ASP A 146 10.05 2.91 4.04
C ASP A 146 9.52 2.36 5.36
N THR A 147 10.27 1.48 6.00
CA THR A 147 9.94 0.92 7.31
C THR A 147 11.20 0.81 8.15
N THR A 148 11.04 0.87 9.46
CA THR A 148 12.18 0.68 10.39
C THR A 148 12.45 -0.79 10.69
N LYS A 149 11.44 -1.65 10.49
CA LYS A 149 11.54 -3.10 10.65
C LYS A 149 10.52 -3.80 9.78
N LEU A 150 10.89 -4.97 9.28
CA LEU A 150 9.97 -5.97 8.72
C LEU A 150 10.18 -7.27 9.50
N SER A 151 9.11 -7.78 10.11
CA SER A 151 9.09 -9.13 10.69
C SER A 151 8.25 -10.05 9.81
N MET A 152 8.75 -11.24 9.51
CA MET A 152 8.10 -12.20 8.61
C MET A 152 7.88 -13.53 9.31
N LYS A 153 6.69 -14.12 9.15
CA LYS A 153 6.42 -15.51 9.52
C LYS A 153 5.69 -16.19 8.37
N PHE A 154 6.25 -17.31 7.93
CA PHE A 154 5.66 -18.20 6.94
C PHE A 154 5.54 -19.59 7.56
N ASP A 155 4.31 -20.10 7.61
CA ASP A 155 4.01 -21.44 8.11
C ASP A 155 4.02 -22.46 6.96
N ASN A 156 4.26 -23.74 7.28
CA ASN A 156 4.28 -24.83 6.31
C ASN A 156 5.32 -24.64 5.17
N LEU A 157 6.47 -24.03 5.48
CA LEU A 157 7.64 -24.09 4.61
C LEU A 157 8.16 -25.54 4.53
N PHE A 158 8.74 -25.91 3.40
CA PHE A 158 9.34 -27.24 3.16
C PHE A 158 8.41 -28.40 3.51
N ASN A 159 7.13 -28.29 3.12
CA ASN A 159 6.08 -29.28 3.41
C ASN A 159 5.91 -29.59 4.90
N GLY A 160 6.15 -28.60 5.77
CA GLY A 160 5.93 -28.71 7.20
C GLY A 160 7.13 -29.20 8.00
N ASP A 161 8.31 -29.34 7.38
CA ASP A 161 9.54 -29.58 8.13
C ASP A 161 9.81 -28.40 9.08
N LYS A 162 9.62 -28.67 10.38
CA LYS A 162 9.69 -27.64 11.42
C LYS A 162 11.08 -27.03 11.54
N GLN A 163 12.14 -27.85 11.45
CA GLN A 163 13.50 -27.37 11.63
C GLN A 163 13.91 -26.47 10.46
N LEU A 164 13.66 -26.90 9.23
CA LEU A 164 13.95 -26.11 8.04
C LEU A 164 13.08 -24.84 7.99
N GLY A 165 11.80 -24.96 8.32
CA GLY A 165 10.88 -23.84 8.34
C GLY A 165 11.23 -22.78 9.39
N ASP A 166 11.59 -23.18 10.61
CA ASP A 166 11.99 -22.24 11.66
C ASP A 166 13.33 -21.56 11.32
N ASN A 167 14.33 -22.31 10.84
CA ASN A 167 15.61 -21.75 10.41
C ASN A 167 15.45 -20.78 9.23
N MET A 168 14.59 -21.10 8.26
CA MET A 168 14.30 -20.20 7.14
C MET A 168 13.60 -18.93 7.62
N ASN A 169 12.66 -19.02 8.57
CA ASN A 169 12.05 -17.82 9.15
C ASN A 169 13.09 -16.95 9.86
N VAL A 170 14.03 -17.53 10.62
CA VAL A 170 15.14 -16.77 11.24
C VAL A 170 15.94 -16.06 10.15
N PHE A 171 16.38 -16.79 9.13
CA PHE A 171 17.14 -16.23 8.01
C PHE A 171 16.43 -15.07 7.31
N LEU A 172 15.13 -15.21 7.00
CA LEU A 172 14.33 -14.15 6.39
C LEU A 172 14.30 -12.90 7.29
N ASN A 173 14.12 -13.07 8.60
CA ASN A 173 14.08 -11.94 9.53
C ASN A 173 15.46 -11.32 9.77
N GLU A 174 16.56 -12.06 9.68
CA GLU A 174 17.92 -11.51 9.77
C GLU A 174 18.26 -10.68 8.52
N ASN A 175 17.77 -11.10 7.36
CA ASN A 175 18.06 -10.49 6.06
C ASN A 175 16.92 -9.61 5.53
N TRP A 176 15.99 -9.20 6.40
CA TRP A 176 14.74 -8.55 6.00
C TRP A 176 14.94 -7.28 5.16
N ASN A 177 16.01 -6.52 5.44
CA ASN A 177 16.27 -5.23 4.82
C ASN A 177 16.67 -5.43 3.34
N GLU A 178 17.60 -6.34 3.08
CA GLU A 178 18.03 -6.70 1.73
C GLU A 178 16.87 -7.32 0.93
N ILE A 179 16.09 -8.19 1.58
CA ILE A 179 14.90 -8.80 0.97
C ILE A 179 13.88 -7.73 0.60
N LEU A 180 13.58 -6.82 1.52
CA LEU A 180 12.63 -5.75 1.26
C LEU A 180 13.13 -4.82 0.16
N ALA A 181 14.42 -4.48 0.12
CA ALA A 181 14.99 -3.61 -0.90
C ALA A 181 14.81 -4.17 -2.32
N GLU A 182 15.02 -5.47 -2.49
CA GLU A 182 14.87 -6.16 -3.78
C GLU A 182 13.41 -6.28 -4.21
N LEU A 183 12.50 -6.60 -3.28
CA LEU A 183 11.06 -6.78 -3.59
C LEU A 183 10.28 -5.46 -3.63
N LYS A 184 10.86 -4.38 -3.09
CA LYS A 184 10.22 -3.08 -2.92
C LYS A 184 9.59 -2.53 -4.19
N PRO A 185 10.27 -2.52 -5.36
CA PRO A 185 9.71 -1.94 -6.57
C PRO A 185 8.39 -2.60 -6.97
N SER A 186 8.36 -3.94 -7.01
CA SER A 186 7.16 -4.71 -7.34
C SER A 186 6.02 -4.48 -6.35
N ILE A 187 6.33 -4.41 -5.05
CA ILE A 187 5.35 -4.08 -4.01
C ILE A 187 4.80 -2.66 -4.23
N GLN A 188 5.67 -1.69 -4.49
CA GLN A 188 5.29 -0.31 -4.72
C GLN A 188 4.38 -0.15 -5.94
N ASP A 189 4.65 -0.85 -7.03
CA ASP A 189 3.84 -0.81 -8.25
C ASP A 189 2.42 -1.35 -8.01
N VAL A 190 2.33 -2.49 -7.33
CA VAL A 190 1.04 -3.12 -6.98
C VAL A 190 0.21 -2.20 -6.10
N PHE A 191 0.77 -1.70 -4.99
CA PHE A 191 0.04 -0.81 -4.09
C PHE A 191 -0.27 0.54 -4.74
N GLY A 192 0.63 1.05 -5.60
CA GLY A 192 0.40 2.24 -6.39
C GLY A 192 -0.82 2.11 -7.29
N ALA A 193 -0.95 0.99 -8.01
CA ALA A 193 -2.11 0.71 -8.84
C ALA A 193 -3.42 0.60 -8.02
N ALA A 194 -3.38 -0.14 -6.90
CA ALA A 194 -4.54 -0.30 -6.02
C ALA A 194 -5.01 1.06 -5.43
N PHE A 195 -4.07 1.88 -4.94
CA PHE A 195 -4.39 3.20 -4.40
C PHE A 195 -4.81 4.21 -5.47
N ALA A 196 -4.30 4.10 -6.69
CA ALA A 196 -4.79 4.89 -7.83
C ALA A 196 -6.26 4.60 -8.12
N GLU A 197 -6.65 3.32 -8.12
CA GLU A 197 -8.04 2.91 -8.34
C GLU A 197 -8.96 3.47 -7.24
N ILE A 198 -8.57 3.31 -5.97
CA ILE A 198 -9.33 3.84 -4.82
C ILE A 198 -9.47 5.37 -4.93
N SER A 199 -8.38 6.08 -5.26
CA SER A 199 -8.40 7.53 -5.41
C SER A 199 -9.33 7.98 -6.54
N ASN A 200 -9.31 7.27 -7.67
CA ASN A 200 -10.17 7.58 -8.81
C ASN A 200 -11.65 7.36 -8.53
N ARG A 201 -12.05 6.48 -7.59
CA ARG A 201 -13.44 6.36 -7.14
C ARG A 201 -13.96 7.64 -6.47
N ILE A 202 -13.07 8.45 -5.90
CA ILE A 202 -13.39 9.79 -5.37
C ILE A 202 -13.29 10.84 -6.47
N PHE A 203 -12.12 10.99 -7.08
CA PHE A 203 -11.80 12.13 -7.96
C PHE A 203 -12.73 12.23 -9.17
N THR A 204 -13.27 11.10 -9.64
CA THR A 204 -14.17 11.06 -10.80
C THR A 204 -15.65 11.28 -10.45
N LYS A 205 -16.01 11.28 -9.17
CA LYS A 205 -17.39 11.42 -8.68
C LYS A 205 -17.64 12.69 -7.88
N VAL A 206 -16.60 13.28 -7.30
CA VAL A 206 -16.69 14.51 -6.53
C VAL A 206 -16.11 15.66 -7.37
N PRO A 207 -16.87 16.75 -7.60
CA PRO A 207 -16.37 17.90 -8.32
C PRO A 207 -15.09 18.44 -7.68
N TYR A 208 -14.16 18.87 -8.52
CA TYR A 208 -12.84 19.31 -8.09
C TYR A 208 -12.88 20.48 -7.11
N SER A 209 -13.81 21.42 -7.31
CA SER A 209 -14.09 22.54 -6.42
C SER A 209 -14.51 22.11 -5.01
N ASP A 210 -15.17 20.96 -4.89
CA ASP A 210 -15.66 20.45 -3.61
C ASP A 210 -14.54 19.73 -2.86
N ILE A 211 -13.56 19.18 -3.60
CA ILE A 211 -12.36 18.55 -3.04
C ILE A 211 -11.35 19.62 -2.58
N PHE A 212 -11.19 20.68 -3.37
CA PHE A 212 -10.25 21.77 -3.12
C PHE A 212 -10.98 23.12 -3.11
N PRO A 213 -11.82 23.39 -2.09
CA PRO A 213 -12.54 24.65 -1.99
C PRO A 213 -11.57 25.83 -1.84
N GLU A 214 -11.93 26.97 -2.43
CA GLU A 214 -11.14 28.20 -2.41
C GLU A 214 -10.83 28.73 -1.01
#